data_AF-A0A3C2DCH2-F1
#
_entry.id   AF-A0A3C2DCH2-F1
#
_cell.length_a   1.000
_cell.length_b   1.000
_cell.length_c   1.000
_cell.angle_alpha   90.00
_cell.angle_beta   90.00
_cell.angle_gamma   90.00
#
_symmetry.space_group_name_H-M   'P 1'
#
loop_
_entity.id
_entity.type
_entity.pdbx_description
1 polymer ?
#
loop_
_entity_poly.entity_id
_entity_poly.type
_entity_poly.pdbx_seq_one_letter_code
_entity_poly.pdbx_strand_id
1 'polypeptide(L)'
;FEVYFSLRGPEYEIMDTDPASSLGEDEDQDAKMPGQGDPQGAGGGGGAALTPEQLAEMLFKALLQGDEAMLRALARQAVMRYAGMEPGRPVGGTYYLYRTLRNLDLDGMLERLIEASREQAPSNLTPLEERLERDEFNDRMDRLKKEVEAEIRRR
;
A
#
# COMPACT_ATOMS: atom_id res chain seq x y z
N PHE A 1 -37.33 -15.64 -3.32
CA PHE A 1 -36.63 -14.38 -3.00
C PHE A 1 -37.37 -13.28 -3.71
N GLU A 2 -38.18 -12.50 -2.98
CA GLU A 2 -38.95 -11.40 -3.55
C GLU A 2 -38.18 -10.10 -3.31
N VAL A 3 -37.82 -9.43 -4.41
CA VAL A 3 -37.12 -8.15 -4.39
C VAL A 3 -38.19 -7.06 -4.27
N TYR A 4 -38.30 -6.46 -3.09
CA TYR A 4 -39.11 -5.27 -2.89
C TYR A 4 -38.31 -4.03 -3.32
N PHE A 5 -38.68 -3.46 -4.46
CA PHE A 5 -38.30 -2.10 -4.81
C PHE A 5 -39.25 -1.14 -4.07
N SER A 6 -38.72 -0.39 -3.10
CA SER A 6 -39.46 0.72 -2.48
C SER A 6 -39.54 1.88 -3.48
N LEU A 7 -40.74 2.18 -3.96
CA LEU A 7 -41.10 3.43 -4.60
C LEU A 7 -40.72 4.59 -3.66
N ARG A 8 -39.80 5.47 -4.08
CA ARG A 8 -39.45 6.68 -3.34
C ARG A 8 -40.60 7.69 -3.45
N GLY A 9 -40.91 8.37 -2.35
CA GLY A 9 -41.96 9.39 -2.26
C GLY A 9 -41.61 10.69 -2.99
N PRO A 10 -42.61 11.58 -3.16
CA PRO A 10 -42.56 12.79 -3.99
C PRO A 10 -41.61 13.90 -3.50
N GLU A 11 -40.93 13.71 -2.37
CA GLU A 11 -39.97 14.68 -1.81
C GLU A 11 -38.65 14.82 -2.60
N TYR A 12 -38.40 13.98 -3.62
CA TYR A 12 -37.16 13.99 -4.43
C TYR A 12 -37.44 14.20 -5.93
N GLU A 13 -38.49 14.93 -6.26
CA GLU A 13 -38.74 15.38 -7.63
C GLU A 13 -37.73 16.49 -7.95
N ILE A 14 -36.65 16.13 -8.66
CA ILE A 14 -35.73 17.12 -9.23
C ILE A 14 -36.49 17.77 -10.40
N MET A 15 -37.05 18.95 -10.16
CA MET A 15 -37.62 19.77 -11.22
C MET A 15 -36.50 20.25 -12.15
N ASP A 16 -36.52 19.74 -13.38
CA ASP A 16 -35.90 20.39 -14.53
C ASP A 16 -36.56 21.77 -14.73
N THR A 17 -35.76 22.83 -14.73
CA THR A 17 -36.19 24.15 -15.22
C THR A 17 -35.08 24.74 -16.07
N ASP A 18 -35.21 24.53 -17.38
CA ASP A 18 -34.63 25.35 -18.47
C ASP A 18 -35.63 26.46 -18.85
N PRO A 19 -35.32 27.49 -19.69
CA PRO A 19 -34.07 28.21 -19.96
C PRO A 19 -34.26 29.76 -20.07
N ALA A 20 -33.15 30.49 -20.23
CA ALA A 20 -32.96 31.73 -21.00
C ALA A 20 -33.17 33.15 -20.39
N SER A 21 -32.21 34.01 -20.79
CA SER A 21 -32.03 35.48 -20.67
C SER A 21 -31.51 35.98 -19.31
N SER A 22 -30.34 36.61 -19.19
CA SER A 22 -29.83 37.71 -20.01
C SER A 22 -28.29 37.82 -19.88
N LEU A 23 -27.61 37.73 -21.04
CA LEU A 23 -26.58 38.64 -21.54
C LEU A 23 -25.67 39.37 -20.53
N GLY A 24 -24.38 39.08 -20.62
CA GLY A 24 -23.28 39.84 -20.05
C GLY A 24 -21.94 39.23 -20.49
N GLU A 25 -21.58 39.43 -21.76
CA GLU A 25 -20.24 39.14 -22.27
C GLU A 25 -19.25 40.24 -21.84
N ASP A 26 -18.10 39.77 -21.36
CA ASP A 26 -16.74 40.31 -21.42
C ASP A 26 -16.44 41.71 -20.89
N GLU A 27 -15.53 41.76 -19.90
CA GLU A 27 -14.34 42.61 -20.02
C GLU A 27 -13.23 42.13 -19.07
N ASP A 28 -12.04 41.95 -19.66
CA ASP A 28 -10.78 41.51 -19.09
C ASP A 28 -10.40 42.18 -17.76
N GLN A 29 -9.86 41.40 -16.82
CA GLN A 29 -8.75 41.84 -15.96
C GLN A 29 -8.07 40.68 -15.22
N ASP A 30 -6.76 40.60 -15.44
CA ASP A 30 -5.72 40.06 -14.56
C ASP A 30 -5.63 38.55 -14.28
N ALA A 31 -4.78 37.86 -15.06
CA ALA A 31 -3.92 36.80 -14.51
C ALA A 31 -2.65 36.58 -15.37
N LYS A 32 -1.60 37.38 -15.09
CA LYS A 32 -0.22 37.07 -15.51
C LYS A 32 0.44 36.11 -14.50
N MET A 33 0.60 34.84 -14.91
CA MET A 33 1.73 33.91 -14.65
C MET A 33 2.11 33.57 -13.17
N PRO A 34 3.01 32.58 -12.89
CA PRO A 34 3.43 31.37 -13.61
C PRO A 34 3.45 30.12 -12.68
N GLY A 35 3.83 28.96 -13.22
CA GLY A 35 4.53 27.95 -12.41
C GLY A 35 4.01 26.52 -12.50
N GLN A 36 4.33 25.87 -13.63
CA GLN A 36 4.51 24.43 -13.66
C GLN A 36 5.70 24.10 -12.72
N GLY A 37 5.39 23.68 -11.49
CA GLY A 37 6.36 23.19 -10.52
C GLY A 37 6.16 21.69 -10.31
N ASP A 38 7.16 20.92 -10.72
CA ASP A 38 7.42 19.53 -10.33
C ASP A 38 7.05 19.24 -8.86
N PRO A 39 6.49 18.06 -8.52
CA PRO A 39 6.47 17.61 -7.14
C PRO A 39 7.88 17.13 -6.77
N GLN A 40 8.81 18.07 -6.61
CA GLN A 40 10.05 17.82 -5.89
C GLN A 40 9.71 17.75 -4.40
N GLY A 41 9.31 16.57 -3.95
CA GLY A 41 9.17 16.23 -2.53
C GLY A 41 10.55 16.26 -1.86
N ALA A 42 11.00 17.45 -1.49
CA ALA A 42 12.15 17.66 -0.64
C ALA A 42 11.66 17.90 0.80
N GLY A 43 11.65 16.82 1.58
CA GLY A 43 11.37 16.86 3.01
C GLY A 43 12.23 15.85 3.77
N GLY A 44 13.28 16.35 4.42
CA GLY A 44 13.87 15.75 5.63
C GLY A 44 15.02 14.74 5.42
N GLY A 45 16.26 15.21 5.58
CA GLY A 45 17.42 14.35 5.77
C GLY A 45 17.48 13.70 7.15
N GLY A 46 18.05 12.50 7.23
CA GLY A 46 18.33 11.79 8.49
C GLY A 46 18.51 10.29 8.32
N GLY A 47 19.61 9.87 7.66
CA GLY A 47 19.88 8.48 7.29
C GLY A 47 19.40 8.20 5.88
N ALA A 48 20.24 7.65 5.01
CA ALA A 48 19.83 7.26 3.67
C ALA A 48 18.66 6.26 3.81
N ALA A 49 17.44 6.71 3.50
CA ALA A 49 16.29 5.83 3.47
C ALA A 49 16.60 4.67 2.52
N LEU A 50 16.43 3.43 2.98
CA LEU A 50 16.70 2.23 2.18
C LEU A 50 16.03 2.36 0.81
N THR A 51 16.76 2.06 -0.26
CA THR A 51 16.14 1.98 -1.59
C THR A 51 15.11 0.86 -1.62
N PRO A 52 14.15 0.87 -2.57
CA PRO A 52 13.17 -0.22 -2.70
C PRO A 52 13.84 -1.60 -2.79
N GLU A 53 14.93 -1.68 -3.55
CA GLU A 53 15.69 -2.90 -3.79
C GLU A 53 16.44 -3.35 -2.53
N GLN A 54 17.05 -2.41 -1.81
CA GLN A 54 17.71 -2.70 -0.53
C GLN A 54 16.70 -3.17 0.52
N LEU A 55 15.53 -2.54 0.60
CA LEU A 55 14.45 -2.95 1.49
C LEU A 55 13.97 -4.36 1.15
N ALA A 56 13.72 -4.64 -0.13
CA ALA A 56 13.31 -5.96 -0.59
C ALA A 56 14.36 -7.04 -0.28
N GLU A 57 15.64 -6.74 -0.49
CA GLU A 57 16.74 -7.68 -0.22
C GLU A 57 16.92 -7.94 1.28
N MET A 58 16.80 -6.92 2.12
CA MET A 58 16.87 -7.07 3.57
C MET A 58 15.65 -7.82 4.11
N LEU A 59 14.47 -7.59 3.53
CA LEU A 59 13.25 -8.30 3.86
C LEU A 59 13.35 -9.78 3.50
N PHE A 60 13.85 -10.08 2.29
CA PHE A 60 14.15 -11.45 1.88
C PHE A 60 15.05 -12.16 2.89
N LYS A 61 16.19 -11.54 3.26
CA LYS A 61 17.12 -12.12 4.25
C LYS A 61 16.48 -12.33 5.61
N ALA A 62 15.72 -11.35 6.10
CA ALA A 62 15.05 -11.45 7.38
C ALA A 62 13.98 -12.57 7.38
N LEU A 63 13.21 -12.70 6.29
CA LEU A 63 12.24 -13.78 6.12
C LEU A 63 12.90 -15.15 6.00
N LEU A 64 14.03 -15.25 5.31
CA LEU A 64 14.81 -16.48 5.16
C LEU A 64 15.38 -16.94 6.51
N GLN A 65 15.95 -16.01 7.28
CA GLN A 65 16.60 -16.28 8.57
C GLN A 65 15.62 -16.35 9.75
N GLY A 66 14.37 -15.90 9.57
CA GLY A 66 13.39 -15.83 10.66
C GLY A 66 13.69 -14.71 11.68
N ASP A 67 14.38 -13.64 11.28
CA ASP A 67 14.72 -12.54 12.17
C ASP A 67 13.52 -11.62 12.41
N GLU A 68 12.77 -11.90 13.47
CA GLU A 68 11.58 -11.11 13.83
C GLU A 68 11.88 -9.65 14.16
N ALA A 69 13.01 -9.37 14.83
CA ALA A 69 13.34 -8.00 15.22
C ALA A 69 13.58 -7.15 13.96
N MET A 70 14.26 -7.74 12.97
CA MET A 70 14.48 -7.14 11.67
C MET A 70 13.19 -7.00 10.86
N LEU A 71 12.32 -8.02 10.86
CA LEU A 71 11.00 -7.94 10.20
C LEU A 71 10.17 -6.76 10.73
N ARG A 72 10.14 -6.55 12.05
CA ARG A 72 9.44 -5.39 12.65
C ARG A 72 10.04 -4.07 12.20
N ALA A 73 11.37 -3.98 12.11
CA ALA A 73 12.05 -2.77 11.65
C ALA A 73 11.75 -2.47 10.17
N LEU A 74 11.78 -3.50 9.33
CA LEU A 74 11.50 -3.39 7.91
C LEU A 74 10.02 -3.09 7.62
N ALA A 75 9.09 -3.61 8.43
CA ALA A 75 7.67 -3.23 8.35
C ALA A 75 7.46 -1.72 8.50
N ARG A 76 8.14 -1.10 9.49
CA ARG A 76 8.08 0.36 9.70
C ARG A 76 8.63 1.14 8.50
N GLN A 77 9.75 0.68 7.94
CA GLN A 77 10.34 1.28 6.74
C GLN A 77 9.42 1.13 5.52
N ALA A 78 8.79 -0.03 5.34
CA ALA A 78 7.85 -0.28 4.26
C ALA A 78 6.62 0.64 4.35
N VAL A 79 6.04 0.82 5.54
CA VAL A 79 4.91 1.75 5.73
C VAL A 79 5.34 3.19 5.45
N MET A 80 6.47 3.64 6.01
CA MET A 80 6.98 4.99 5.79
C MET A 80 7.18 5.28 4.30
N ARG A 81 7.65 4.29 3.53
CA ARG A 81 7.95 4.44 2.11
C ARG A 81 6.72 4.32 1.20
N TYR A 82 5.88 3.32 1.43
CA TYR A 82 4.85 2.90 0.47
C TYR A 82 3.43 3.32 0.85
N ALA A 83 3.14 3.57 2.14
CA ALA A 83 1.78 3.91 2.54
C ALA A 83 1.35 5.27 1.99
N GLY A 84 2.28 6.24 1.89
CA GLY A 84 1.95 7.60 1.44
C GLY A 84 0.95 8.27 2.37
N MET A 85 1.20 8.18 3.68
CA MET A 85 0.37 8.81 4.70
C MET A 85 0.57 10.32 4.70
N GLU A 86 -0.53 11.06 4.58
CA GLU A 86 -0.54 12.52 4.67
C GLU A 86 -1.20 12.96 5.99
N PRO A 87 -0.56 13.85 6.78
CA PRO A 87 -1.16 14.36 8.00
C PRO A 87 -2.52 15.00 7.75
N GLY A 88 -3.53 14.64 8.55
CA GLY A 88 -4.84 15.29 8.54
C GLY A 88 -5.88 14.75 7.56
N ARG A 89 -5.56 13.73 6.75
CA ARG A 89 -6.54 13.06 5.87
C ARG A 89 -6.82 11.62 6.35
N PRO A 90 -7.97 11.34 6.97
CA PRO A 90 -8.32 9.98 7.33
C PRO A 90 -8.73 9.23 6.05
N VAL A 91 -7.80 8.51 5.44
CA VAL A 91 -8.15 7.41 4.53
C VAL A 91 -8.20 6.12 5.33
N GLY A 92 -9.11 5.21 4.97
CA GLY A 92 -9.27 3.97 5.69
C GLY A 92 -7.95 3.20 5.77
N GLY A 93 -7.56 2.74 6.95
CA GLY A 93 -6.28 2.04 7.18
C GLY A 93 -6.07 0.84 6.24
N THR A 94 -7.15 0.23 5.76
CA THR A 94 -7.14 -0.82 4.74
C THR A 94 -6.49 -0.41 3.42
N TYR A 95 -6.64 0.85 2.99
CA TYR A 95 -6.04 1.36 1.76
C TYR A 95 -4.51 1.43 1.88
N TYR A 96 -4.01 1.94 3.00
CA TYR A 96 -2.57 1.98 3.29
C TYR A 96 -1.97 0.59 3.41
N LEU A 97 -2.72 -0.35 3.99
CA LEU A 97 -2.29 -1.74 4.09
C LEU A 97 -2.15 -2.35 2.69
N TYR A 98 -3.20 -2.25 1.86
CA TYR A 98 -3.15 -2.74 0.48
C TYR A 98 -1.99 -2.13 -0.31
N ARG A 99 -1.85 -0.79 -0.29
CA ARG A 99 -0.79 -0.10 -1.03
C ARG A 99 0.60 -0.54 -0.58
N THR A 100 0.82 -0.68 0.73
CA THR A 100 2.11 -1.14 1.27
C THR A 100 2.40 -2.58 0.85
N LEU A 101 1.46 -3.50 1.08
CA LEU A 101 1.65 -4.92 0.75
C LEU A 101 1.82 -5.15 -0.75
N ARG A 102 1.12 -4.38 -1.59
CA ARG A 102 1.24 -4.46 -3.05
C ARG A 102 2.65 -4.12 -3.54
N ASN A 103 3.31 -3.16 -2.91
CA ASN A 103 4.70 -2.77 -3.25
C ASN A 103 5.74 -3.75 -2.70
N LEU A 104 5.41 -4.55 -1.69
CA LEU A 104 6.31 -5.56 -1.13
C LEU A 104 6.36 -6.86 -1.94
N ASP A 105 5.38 -7.09 -2.82
CA ASP A 105 5.29 -8.28 -3.67
C ASP A 105 5.53 -9.59 -2.92
N LEU A 106 4.68 -9.88 -1.92
CA LEU A 106 4.86 -11.03 -1.03
C LEU A 106 4.75 -12.38 -1.76
N ASP A 107 3.98 -12.45 -2.84
CA ASP A 107 3.85 -13.68 -3.63
C ASP A 107 5.18 -14.00 -4.34
N GLY A 108 5.77 -13.02 -5.04
CA GLY A 108 7.11 -13.15 -5.63
C GLY A 108 8.20 -13.40 -4.58
N MET A 109 8.07 -12.78 -3.39
CA MET A 109 8.96 -13.05 -2.26
C MET A 109 8.89 -14.50 -1.79
N LEU A 110 7.69 -15.10 -1.76
CA LEU A 110 7.49 -16.47 -1.30
C LEU A 110 8.13 -17.46 -2.27
N GLU A 111 7.92 -17.26 -3.58
CA GLU A 111 8.55 -18.06 -4.61
C GLU A 111 10.08 -18.03 -4.49
N ARG A 112 10.64 -16.83 -4.30
CA ARG A 112 12.09 -16.64 -4.12
C ARG A 112 12.62 -17.32 -2.84
N LEU A 113 11.87 -17.29 -1.74
CA LEU A 113 12.26 -17.94 -0.48
C LEU A 113 12.29 -19.46 -0.61
N ILE A 114 11.29 -20.04 -1.26
CA ILE A 114 11.22 -21.49 -1.47
C ILE A 114 12.36 -21.95 -2.37
N GLU A 115 12.66 -21.21 -3.45
CA GLU A 115 13.79 -21.55 -4.31
C GLU A 115 15.11 -21.46 -3.55
N ALA A 116 15.32 -20.40 -2.78
CA ALA A 116 16.52 -20.25 -1.96
C ALA A 116 16.66 -21.35 -0.89
N SER A 117 15.55 -21.82 -0.31
CA SER A 117 15.54 -22.94 0.65
C SER A 117 15.96 -24.25 -0.02
N ARG A 118 15.47 -24.52 -1.24
CA ARG A 118 15.89 -25.69 -2.04
C ARG A 118 17.37 -25.66 -2.38
N GLU A 119 17.89 -24.50 -2.78
CA GLU A 119 19.32 -24.33 -3.11
C GLU A 119 20.24 -24.50 -1.89
N GLN A 120 19.78 -24.12 -0.69
CA GLN A 120 20.54 -24.24 0.55
C GLN A 120 20.46 -25.62 1.20
N ALA A 121 19.47 -26.43 0.81
CA ALA A 121 19.30 -27.77 1.35
C ALA A 121 20.49 -28.67 0.94
N PRO A 122 21.04 -29.50 1.85
CA PRO A 122 22.15 -30.39 1.54
C PRO A 122 21.78 -31.48 0.51
N SER A 123 20.49 -31.72 0.32
CA SER A 123 19.91 -32.64 -0.65
C SER A 123 18.54 -32.13 -1.08
N ASN A 124 17.99 -32.70 -2.16
CA ASN A 124 16.63 -32.38 -2.61
C ASN A 124 15.64 -32.59 -1.45
N LEU A 125 14.78 -31.59 -1.24
CA LEU A 125 13.73 -31.64 -0.24
C LEU A 125 12.68 -32.69 -0.63
N THR A 126 12.19 -33.41 0.38
CA THR A 126 11.01 -34.27 0.22
C THR A 126 9.74 -33.42 0.09
N PRO A 127 8.63 -33.96 -0.46
CA PRO A 127 7.37 -33.22 -0.55
C PRO A 127 6.83 -32.71 0.79
N LEU A 128 7.13 -33.42 1.89
CA LEU A 128 6.75 -32.99 3.23
C LEU A 128 7.59 -31.80 3.70
N GLU A 129 8.90 -31.85 3.52
CA GLU A 129 9.81 -30.76 3.91
C GLU A 129 9.51 -29.49 3.11
N GLU A 130 9.27 -29.59 1.79
CA GLU A 130 8.87 -28.43 0.99
C GLU A 130 7.58 -27.78 1.48
N ARG A 131 6.63 -28.60 1.94
CA ARG A 131 5.37 -28.10 2.51
C ARG A 131 5.61 -27.40 3.84
N LEU A 132 6.44 -27.98 4.72
CA LEU A 132 6.79 -27.37 6.00
C LEU A 132 7.50 -26.03 5.83
N GLU A 133 8.47 -25.95 4.92
CA GLU A 133 9.18 -24.70 4.57
C GLU A 133 8.21 -23.63 4.06
N ARG A 134 7.31 -24.02 3.14
CA ARG A 134 6.26 -23.12 2.64
C ARG A 134 5.35 -22.61 3.76
N ASP A 135 4.90 -23.51 4.64
CA ASP A 135 4.03 -23.15 5.76
C ASP A 135 4.75 -22.20 6.73
N GLU A 136 6.02 -22.45 7.01
CA GLU A 136 6.85 -21.58 7.85
C GLU A 136 7.06 -20.19 7.24
N PHE A 137 7.35 -20.09 5.93
CA PHE A 137 7.47 -18.79 5.27
C PHE A 137 6.14 -18.02 5.24
N ASN A 138 5.01 -18.71 5.03
CA ASN A 138 3.69 -18.10 5.11
C ASN A 138 3.43 -17.53 6.52
N ASP A 139 3.76 -18.29 7.57
CA ASP A 139 3.63 -17.83 8.95
C ASP A 139 4.46 -16.57 9.22
N ARG A 140 5.70 -16.53 8.73
CA ARG A 140 6.59 -15.36 8.85
C ARG A 140 6.03 -14.16 8.07
N MET A 141 5.47 -14.37 6.88
CA MET A 141 4.82 -13.32 6.09
C MET A 141 3.55 -12.78 6.75
N ASP A 142 2.76 -13.64 7.38
CA ASP A 142 1.56 -13.21 8.09
C ASP A 142 1.90 -12.39 9.34
N ARG A 143 3.02 -12.69 10.02
CA ARG A 143 3.57 -11.82 11.07
C ARG A 143 3.97 -10.46 10.48
N LEU A 144 4.67 -10.43 9.34
CA LEU A 144 5.01 -9.18 8.66
C LEU A 144 3.76 -8.35 8.32
N LYS A 145 2.70 -8.96 7.75
CA LYS A 145 1.44 -8.27 7.44
C LYS A 145 0.82 -7.63 8.69
N LYS A 146 0.81 -8.35 9.82
CA LYS A 146 0.32 -7.84 11.11
C LYS A 146 1.14 -6.67 11.63
N GLU A 147 2.46 -6.72 11.48
CA GLU A 147 3.35 -5.62 11.88
C GLU A 147 3.15 -4.37 11.01
N VAL A 148 2.95 -4.54 9.70
CA VAL A 148 2.59 -3.46 8.77
C VAL A 148 1.26 -2.83 9.17
N GLU A 149 0.23 -3.64 9.44
CA GLU A 149 -1.07 -3.16 9.89
C GLU A 149 -0.98 -2.42 11.24
N ALA A 150 -0.23 -2.97 12.20
CA ALA A 150 -0.02 -2.35 13.50
C ALA A 150 0.69 -0.99 13.38
N GLU A 151 1.71 -0.88 12.53
CA GLU A 151 2.39 0.38 12.27
C GLU A 151 1.46 1.40 11.61
N ILE A 152 0.64 0.99 10.64
CA ILE A 152 -0.34 1.87 10.01
C ILE A 152 -1.30 2.46 11.04
N ARG A 153 -1.75 1.65 12.01
CA ARG A 153 -2.66 2.10 13.08
C ARG A 153 -2.01 3.03 14.10
N ARG A 154 -0.69 3.06 14.21
CA ARG A 154 0.05 3.92 15.16
C ARG A 154 0.29 5.33 14.63
N ARG A 155 0.16 5.54 13.32
CA ARG A 155 0.37 6.82 12.63
C ARG A 155 -0.93 7.57 12.46
#